data_AF-A0A8C4HLQ3-F1
#
_entry.id   AF-A0A8C4HLQ3-F1
#
_cell.length_a   1.000
_cell.length_b   1.000
_cell.length_c   1.000
_cell.angle_alpha   90.00
_cell.angle_beta   90.00
_cell.angle_gamma   90.00
#
_symmetry.space_group_name_H-M   'P 1'
#
loop_
_entity.id
_entity.type
_entity.pdbx_description
1 polymer ?
#
loop_
_entity_poly.entity_id
_entity_poly.type
_entity_poly.pdbx_seq_one_letter_code
_entity_poly.pdbx_strand_id
1 'polypeptide(L)'
;MATTIRFGTTSDPHRSSAAAERMQVAEDADEKGNCDPEKLLQCPFDKNHQIRACRFPYHLIKCRKNHPKLASELKTCPFNARHLVPKHELTYHTETCEDRISVDTEDEADDTAAPFVWGVNTVLNEKTEMMPTNNLGPSFRTPNTLPWSGL
;
A
#
# COMPACT_ATOMS: atom_id res chain seq x y z
N MET A 1 -5.50 27.72 41.04
CA MET A 1 -4.60 28.60 40.25
C MET A 1 -5.04 28.47 38.80
N ALA A 2 -5.69 29.51 38.25
CA ALA A 2 -6.34 29.44 36.94
C ALA A 2 -5.36 29.89 35.85
N THR A 3 -5.07 28.99 34.90
CA THR A 3 -4.13 29.25 33.80
C THR A 3 -4.88 29.79 32.59
N THR A 4 -4.79 31.11 32.36
CA THR A 4 -5.33 31.77 31.17
C THR A 4 -4.36 31.59 30.00
N ILE A 5 -4.81 30.92 28.94
CA ILE A 5 -4.07 30.80 27.68
C ILE A 5 -4.63 31.84 26.71
N ARG A 6 -3.75 32.69 26.16
CA ARG A 6 -4.07 33.69 25.14
C ARG A 6 -3.65 33.15 23.77
N PHE A 7 -4.59 33.06 22.83
CA PHE A 7 -4.30 32.73 21.44
C PHE A 7 -3.91 34.01 20.69
N GLY A 8 -2.69 34.06 20.14
CA GLY A 8 -2.22 35.14 19.29
C GLY A 8 -2.56 34.87 17.83
N THR A 9 -3.27 35.79 17.18
CA THR A 9 -3.54 35.80 15.75
C THR A 9 -2.55 36.74 15.08
N THR A 10 -1.63 36.22 14.27
CA THR A 10 -0.79 37.05 13.39
C THR A 10 -1.36 36.98 11.98
N SER A 11 -1.90 38.09 11.52
CA SER A 11 -2.36 38.31 10.14
C SER A 11 -1.37 39.24 9.46
N ASP A 12 -0.57 38.73 8.53
CA ASP A 12 0.33 39.52 7.69
C ASP A 12 -0.19 39.56 6.23
N PRO A 13 -0.49 40.74 5.67
CA PRO A 13 -0.93 40.87 4.29
C PRO A 13 0.25 41.12 3.31
N HIS A 14 0.09 40.50 2.14
CA HIS A 14 0.84 40.59 0.86
C HIS A 14 1.69 41.85 0.59
N ARG A 15 2.90 41.63 0.07
CA ARG A 15 3.63 42.61 -0.76
C ARG A 15 3.85 42.04 -2.16
N SER A 16 3.17 42.63 -3.13
CA SER A 16 3.40 42.42 -4.57
C SER A 16 4.42 43.42 -5.08
N SER A 17 5.45 42.97 -5.79
CA SER A 17 6.23 43.82 -6.70
C SER A 17 6.59 43.03 -7.94
N ALA A 18 6.07 43.50 -9.08
CA ALA A 18 6.32 42.96 -10.40
C ALA A 18 7.59 43.57 -11.03
N ALA A 19 8.16 42.77 -11.94
CA ALA A 19 9.08 43.09 -13.04
C ALA A 19 10.57 43.32 -12.74
N ALA A 20 11.41 42.33 -13.06
CA ALA A 20 12.32 42.36 -14.22
C ALA A 20 13.10 41.03 -14.38
N GLU A 21 13.46 40.76 -15.63
CA GLU A 21 14.00 39.57 -16.32
C GLU A 21 15.10 38.67 -15.70
N ARG A 22 14.88 37.36 -15.95
CA ARG A 22 15.77 36.35 -16.60
C ARG A 22 17.05 35.89 -15.89
N MET A 23 17.02 34.65 -15.40
CA MET A 23 18.16 33.73 -15.39
C MET A 23 17.67 32.29 -15.56
N GLN A 24 18.30 31.56 -16.47
CA GLN A 24 18.14 30.13 -16.68
C GLN A 24 18.79 29.37 -15.52
N VAL A 25 18.10 28.37 -14.96
CA VAL A 25 18.77 27.21 -14.37
C VAL A 25 18.03 25.99 -14.89
N ALA A 26 18.65 25.36 -15.88
CA ALA A 26 18.41 23.97 -16.21
C ALA A 26 19.24 23.12 -15.24
N GLU A 27 18.74 21.90 -14.97
CA GLU A 27 19.46 20.77 -14.33
C GLU A 27 19.57 20.97 -12.80
N ASP A 28 19.06 20.08 -11.96
CA ASP A 28 19.42 18.66 -11.88
C ASP A 28 18.22 17.70 -11.81
N ALA A 29 18.39 16.56 -12.47
CA ALA A 29 17.60 15.35 -12.26
C ALA A 29 17.93 14.76 -10.89
N ASP A 30 16.96 14.77 -9.95
CA ASP A 30 17.01 13.87 -8.81
C ASP A 30 16.54 12.48 -9.26
N GLU A 31 17.53 11.73 -9.74
CA GLU A 31 17.61 10.29 -9.71
C GLU A 31 17.14 9.77 -8.34
N LYS A 32 16.25 8.76 -8.33
CA LYS A 32 15.86 7.95 -7.15
C LYS A 32 14.65 8.43 -6.33
N GLY A 33 13.46 8.39 -6.96
CA GLY A 33 12.30 7.64 -6.45
C GLY A 33 11.94 7.75 -4.97
N ASN A 34 12.06 8.92 -4.34
CA ASN A 34 11.58 9.12 -2.98
C ASN A 34 10.10 9.49 -3.04
N CYS A 35 9.22 8.50 -2.85
CA CYS A 35 7.83 8.78 -2.55
C CYS A 35 7.76 9.47 -1.19
N ASP A 36 7.86 10.80 -1.18
CA ASP A 36 7.76 11.61 0.04
C ASP A 36 6.48 11.21 0.81
N PRO A 37 6.63 10.61 2.00
CA PRO A 37 5.51 10.08 2.77
C PRO A 37 4.57 11.19 3.28
N GLU A 38 5.02 12.45 3.31
CA GLU A 38 4.23 13.60 3.72
C GLU A 38 3.50 14.30 2.57
N LYS A 39 3.85 13.98 1.31
CA LYS A 39 3.21 14.55 0.13
C LYS A 39 1.70 14.31 0.16
N LEU A 40 0.93 15.39 0.02
CA LEU A 40 -0.52 15.34 -0.06
C LEU A 40 -0.96 15.02 -1.49
N LEU A 41 -1.82 14.02 -1.63
CA LEU A 41 -2.47 13.58 -2.86
C LEU A 41 -3.95 13.92 -2.80
N GLN A 42 -4.50 14.39 -3.91
CA GLN A 42 -5.93 14.69 -4.03
C GLN A 42 -6.73 13.41 -4.29
N CYS A 43 -7.88 13.25 -3.62
CA CYS A 43 -8.74 12.08 -3.82
C CYS A 43 -9.52 12.17 -5.15
N PRO A 44 -9.59 11.09 -5.94
CA PRO A 44 -10.39 11.07 -7.18
C PRO A 44 -11.91 11.04 -6.94
N PHE A 45 -12.36 10.58 -5.77
CA PHE A 45 -13.78 10.55 -5.42
C PHE A 45 -14.30 11.90 -4.93
N ASP A 46 -13.42 12.74 -4.38
CA ASP A 46 -13.77 14.05 -3.83
C ASP A 46 -12.57 15.01 -3.90
N LYS A 47 -12.75 16.12 -4.61
CA LYS A 47 -11.72 17.14 -4.82
C LYS A 47 -11.35 17.88 -3.53
N ASN A 48 -12.21 17.86 -2.51
CA ASN A 48 -11.98 18.53 -1.24
C ASN A 48 -11.05 17.74 -0.31
N HIS A 49 -10.77 16.46 -0.62
CA HIS A 49 -9.87 15.64 0.18
C HIS A 49 -8.42 15.72 -0.33
N GLN A 50 -7.53 16.18 0.55
CA GLN A 50 -6.08 16.09 0.40
C GLN A 50 -5.52 15.15 1.46
N ILE A 51 -4.87 14.07 1.05
CA ILE A 51 -4.49 12.95 1.91
C ILE A 51 -3.01 12.63 1.70
N ARG A 52 -2.27 12.43 2.80
CA ARG A 52 -0.86 12.02 2.72
C ARG A 52 -0.70 10.72 1.93
N ALA A 53 0.36 10.63 1.13
CA ALA A 53 0.65 9.48 0.28
C ALA A 53 0.61 8.15 1.05
N CYS A 54 1.18 8.11 2.25
CA CYS A 54 1.18 6.93 3.12
C CYS A 54 -0.22 6.44 3.54
N ARG A 55 -1.21 7.34 3.63
CA ARG A 55 -2.60 7.00 3.99
C ARG A 55 -3.54 6.87 2.79
N PHE A 56 -3.06 7.20 1.59
CA PHE A 56 -3.90 7.26 0.40
C PHE A 56 -4.61 5.93 0.09
N PRO A 57 -3.95 4.75 0.09
CA PRO A 57 -4.63 3.48 -0.20
C PRO A 57 -5.78 3.19 0.76
N TYR A 58 -5.54 3.42 2.06
CA TYR A 58 -6.55 3.24 3.09
C TYR A 58 -7.72 4.22 2.94
N HIS A 59 -7.42 5.48 2.59
CA HIS A 59 -8.44 6.48 2.30
C HIS A 59 -9.33 6.06 1.12
N LEU A 60 -8.76 5.55 0.02
CA LEU A 60 -9.53 5.13 -1.14
C LEU A 60 -10.57 4.04 -0.77
N ILE A 61 -10.21 3.06 0.05
CA ILE A 61 -11.12 2.00 0.49
C ILE A 61 -12.33 2.56 1.25
N LYS A 62 -12.10 3.54 2.12
CA LYS A 62 -13.16 4.20 2.91
C LYS A 62 -14.00 5.13 2.06
N CYS A 63 -13.35 6.01 1.31
CA CYS A 63 -14.01 7.03 0.50
C CYS A 63 -14.88 6.40 -0.59
N ARG A 64 -14.43 5.29 -1.20
CA ARG A 64 -15.21 4.52 -2.18
C ARG A 64 -16.58 4.10 -1.66
N LYS A 65 -16.71 3.76 -0.36
CA LYS A 65 -18.00 3.37 0.24
C LYS A 65 -18.98 4.54 0.31
N ASN A 66 -18.48 5.75 0.49
CA ASN A 66 -19.29 6.96 0.62
C ASN A 66 -19.69 7.55 -0.74
N HIS A 67 -18.96 7.22 -1.82
CA HIS A 67 -19.21 7.73 -3.17
C HIS A 67 -19.54 6.58 -4.15
N PRO A 68 -20.71 5.92 -4.02
CA PRO A 68 -21.05 4.72 -4.81
C PRO A 68 -21.16 4.99 -6.31
N LYS A 69 -21.53 6.21 -6.72
CA LYS A 69 -21.65 6.60 -8.14
C LYS A 69 -20.29 6.52 -8.83
N LEU A 70 -19.30 7.27 -8.31
CA LEU A 70 -17.94 7.26 -8.83
C LEU A 70 -17.24 5.90 -8.61
N ALA A 71 -17.54 5.21 -7.50
CA ALA A 71 -17.05 3.86 -7.25
C ALA A 71 -17.53 2.83 -8.30
N SER A 72 -18.67 3.11 -8.93
CA SER A 72 -19.16 2.29 -10.02
C SER A 72 -18.46 2.60 -11.35
N GLU A 73 -17.85 3.77 -11.51
CA GLU A 73 -17.18 4.17 -12.76
C GLU A 73 -15.68 3.84 -12.71
N LEU A 74 -15.05 4.02 -11.55
CA LEU A 74 -13.62 3.82 -11.32
C LEU A 74 -13.33 2.43 -10.73
N LYS A 75 -12.27 1.80 -11.23
CA LYS A 75 -11.72 0.54 -10.74
C LYS A 75 -10.28 0.73 -10.29
N THR A 76 -9.87 -0.07 -9.33
CA THR A 76 -8.49 -0.10 -8.84
C THR A 76 -7.66 -0.99 -9.75
N CYS A 77 -6.46 -0.54 -10.13
CA CYS A 77 -5.50 -1.36 -10.87
C CYS A 77 -5.09 -2.60 -10.06
N PRO A 78 -4.92 -3.77 -10.69
CA PRO A 78 -4.44 -4.97 -10.02
C PRO A 78 -2.98 -4.88 -9.53
N PHE A 79 -2.15 -4.04 -10.16
CA PHE A 79 -0.73 -3.92 -9.85
C PHE A 79 -0.43 -2.82 -8.82
N ASN A 80 -1.21 -1.73 -8.83
CA ASN A 80 -1.05 -0.63 -7.86
C ASN A 80 -2.39 -0.13 -7.31
N ALA A 81 -2.56 -0.26 -6.00
CA ALA A 81 -3.78 0.18 -5.31
C ALA A 81 -4.03 1.69 -5.36
N ARG A 82 -3.04 2.51 -5.72
CA ARG A 82 -3.21 3.97 -5.90
C ARG A 82 -3.83 4.32 -7.25
N HIS A 83 -3.69 3.47 -8.27
CA HIS A 83 -4.23 3.73 -9.60
C HIS A 83 -5.73 3.48 -9.61
N LEU A 84 -6.49 4.56 -9.81
CA LEU A 84 -7.92 4.52 -10.04
C LEU A 84 -8.18 4.85 -11.51
N VAL A 85 -8.72 3.88 -12.23
CA VAL A 85 -8.86 3.93 -13.69
C VAL A 85 -10.33 3.71 -14.04
N PRO A 86 -10.90 4.46 -14.99
CA PRO A 86 -12.24 4.19 -15.50
C PRO A 86 -12.38 2.74 -16.00
N LYS A 87 -13.56 2.14 -15.80
CA LYS A 87 -13.84 0.75 -16.18
C LYS A 87 -13.48 0.41 -17.63
N HIS A 88 -13.78 1.31 -18.57
CA HIS A 88 -13.54 1.08 -19.99
C HIS A 88 -12.05 1.19 -20.36
N GLU A 89 -11.26 1.93 -19.59
CA GLU A 89 -9.82 2.10 -19.80
C GLU A 89 -8.97 1.06 -19.05
N LEU A 90 -9.58 0.31 -18.13
CA LEU A 90 -8.86 -0.63 -17.27
C LEU A 90 -8.05 -1.68 -18.07
N THR A 91 -8.60 -2.20 -19.16
CA THR A 91 -7.93 -3.20 -20.01
C THR A 91 -6.65 -2.64 -20.61
N TYR A 92 -6.74 -1.46 -21.22
CA TYR A 92 -5.58 -0.77 -21.79
C TYR A 92 -4.55 -0.40 -20.71
N HIS A 93 -5.03 0.03 -19.55
CA HIS A 93 -4.16 0.32 -18.41
C HIS A 93 -3.41 -0.92 -17.93
N THR A 94 -4.05 -2.10 -17.86
CA THR A 94 -3.34 -3.32 -17.43
C THR A 94 -2.21 -3.74 -18.37
N GLU A 95 -2.31 -3.41 -19.65
CA GLU A 95 -1.24 -3.69 -20.62
C GLU A 95 -0.08 -2.69 -20.49
N THR A 96 -0.39 -1.44 -20.16
CA THR A 96 0.52 -0.28 -20.19
C THR A 96 0.96 0.20 -18.81
N CYS A 97 0.56 -0.48 -17.72
CA CYS A 97 0.82 -0.02 -16.35
C CYS A 97 2.31 -0.06 -16.02
N GLU A 98 2.85 1.06 -15.52
CA GLU A 98 4.26 1.19 -15.11
C GLU A 98 4.64 0.22 -13.99
N ASP A 99 3.71 -0.07 -13.08
CA ASP A 99 3.92 -1.01 -11.96
C ASP A 99 3.72 -2.48 -12.34
N ARG A 100 3.51 -2.79 -13.63
CA ARG A 100 3.38 -4.18 -14.10
C ARG A 100 4.75 -4.84 -14.09
N ILE A 101 5.05 -5.57 -13.02
CA ILE A 101 6.26 -6.40 -12.93
C ILE A 101 6.01 -7.68 -13.75
N SER A 102 6.72 -7.85 -14.86
CA SER A 102 6.81 -9.14 -15.55
C SER A 102 7.66 -10.07 -14.68
N VAL A 103 7.05 -11.15 -14.19
CA VAL A 103 7.83 -12.26 -13.62
C VAL A 103 8.40 -13.02 -14.81
N ASP A 104 9.57 -12.60 -15.28
CA ASP A 104 10.34 -13.40 -16.21
C ASP A 104 10.72 -14.70 -15.49
N THR A 105 10.15 -15.79 -15.97
CA THR A 105 10.40 -17.14 -15.44
C THR A 105 11.57 -17.71 -16.23
N GLU A 106 12.73 -17.07 -16.13
CA GLU A 106 13.99 -17.55 -16.71
C GLU A 106 15.10 -17.49 -15.66
N ASP A 107 14.94 -18.30 -14.62
CA ASP A 107 16.08 -18.77 -13.84
C ASP A 107 15.92 -20.28 -13.70
N GLU A 108 16.60 -20.98 -14.60
CA GLU A 108 17.10 -22.35 -14.51
C GLU A 108 16.25 -23.35 -13.71
N ALA A 109 15.59 -24.25 -14.44
CA ALA A 109 15.11 -25.51 -13.91
C ALA A 109 16.31 -26.37 -13.45
N ASP A 110 16.83 -26.10 -12.27
CA ASP A 110 17.52 -27.11 -11.48
C ASP A 110 16.45 -28.12 -11.05
N ASP A 111 16.35 -29.24 -11.79
CA ASP A 111 15.47 -30.41 -11.59
C ASP A 111 15.60 -31.09 -10.19
N THR A 112 16.17 -30.42 -9.18
CA THR A 112 16.40 -30.93 -7.82
C THR A 112 15.75 -30.07 -6.73
N ALA A 113 14.91 -29.09 -7.06
CA ALA A 113 14.13 -28.38 -6.04
C ALA A 113 13.08 -29.35 -5.44
N ALA A 114 13.31 -29.77 -4.19
CA ALA A 114 12.35 -30.58 -3.44
C ALA A 114 10.98 -29.89 -3.45
N PRO A 115 9.88 -30.64 -3.63
CA PRO A 115 8.55 -30.06 -3.68
C PRO A 115 8.31 -29.24 -2.42
N PHE A 116 7.89 -28.00 -2.60
CA PHE A 116 7.46 -27.15 -1.50
C PHE A 116 6.17 -27.74 -0.91
N VAL A 117 6.32 -28.40 0.23
CA VAL A 117 5.20 -28.93 1.01
C VAL A 117 4.90 -27.94 2.12
N TRP A 118 3.73 -27.31 2.06
CA TRP A 118 3.23 -26.48 3.16
C TRP A 118 3.19 -27.29 4.46
N GLY A 119 3.99 -26.86 5.45
CA GLY A 119 4.02 -27.45 6.78
C GLY A 119 5.19 -28.40 7.06
N VAL A 120 6.15 -28.59 6.14
CA VAL A 120 7.34 -29.43 6.38
C VAL A 120 8.61 -28.57 6.37
N ASN A 121 9.24 -28.41 7.53
CA ASN A 121 10.56 -27.79 7.66
C ASN A 121 11.65 -28.85 7.47
N THR A 122 12.40 -28.80 6.37
CA THR A 122 13.52 -29.71 6.07
C THR A 122 14.83 -29.36 6.79
N VAL A 123 14.89 -28.26 7.55
CA VAL A 123 16.10 -27.78 8.25
C VAL A 123 16.24 -28.38 9.68
N LEU A 124 15.82 -29.63 9.89
CA LEU A 124 15.92 -30.25 11.21
C LEU A 124 16.25 -31.74 11.12
N ASN A 125 17.42 -32.07 10.56
CA ASN A 125 18.02 -33.38 10.84
C ASN A 125 19.55 -33.37 10.97
N GLU A 126 20.13 -32.27 11.45
CA GLU A 126 21.49 -32.29 12.02
C GLU A 126 21.58 -31.31 13.19
N LYS A 127 20.84 -31.59 14.27
CA LYS A 127 21.27 -31.10 15.58
C LYS A 127 20.79 -32.04 16.67
N THR A 128 21.78 -32.67 17.28
CA THR A 128 21.79 -33.38 18.55
C THR A 128 20.64 -32.99 19.48
N GLU A 129 20.02 -34.01 20.06
CA GLU A 129 18.96 -33.93 21.06
C GLU A 129 19.23 -32.84 22.11
N MET A 130 18.47 -31.76 22.04
CA MET A 130 18.20 -30.91 23.19
C MET A 130 16.71 -30.60 23.13
N MET A 131 15.94 -31.39 23.88
CA MET A 131 14.50 -31.21 24.10
C MET A 131 14.23 -29.78 24.61
N PRO A 132 13.39 -28.98 23.92
CA PRO A 132 12.83 -27.79 24.52
C PRO A 132 11.62 -28.22 25.36
N THR A 133 11.74 -28.13 26.68
CA THR A 133 10.61 -28.32 27.60
C THR A 133 9.69 -27.10 27.56
N ASN A 134 8.75 -27.07 26.61
CA ASN A 134 7.61 -26.17 26.69
C ASN A 134 6.53 -26.81 27.58
N ASN A 135 6.29 -26.22 28.75
CA ASN A 135 5.33 -26.65 29.76
C ASN A 135 3.86 -26.35 29.37
N LEU A 136 3.45 -26.70 28.16
CA LEU A 136 2.03 -26.66 27.77
C LEU A 136 1.44 -28.06 27.96
N GLY A 137 0.63 -28.20 29.00
CA GLY A 137 -0.06 -29.46 29.32
C GLY A 137 -0.97 -29.95 28.18
N PRO A 138 -1.32 -31.25 28.18
CA PRO A 138 -2.04 -31.91 27.08
C PRO A 138 -3.55 -31.60 27.14
N SER A 139 -3.94 -30.37 26.81
CA SER A 139 -5.35 -30.02 26.70
C SER A 139 -5.66 -29.14 25.49
N PHE A 140 -5.30 -29.61 24.30
CA PHE A 140 -5.97 -29.21 23.07
C PHE A 140 -6.90 -30.34 22.66
N ARG A 141 -8.20 -30.20 22.95
CA ARG A 141 -9.23 -31.06 22.36
C ARG A 141 -9.67 -30.42 21.06
N THR A 142 -9.38 -31.06 19.94
CA THR A 142 -9.98 -30.71 18.64
C THR A 142 -11.49 -30.97 18.71
N PRO A 143 -12.34 -30.05 18.22
CA PRO A 143 -13.76 -30.31 18.10
C PRO A 143 -14.00 -31.46 17.12
N ASN A 144 -14.75 -32.48 17.54
CA ASN A 144 -15.03 -33.69 16.76
C ASN A 144 -16.14 -33.51 15.69
N THR A 145 -16.44 -32.28 15.31
CA THR A 145 -17.46 -31.98 14.31
C THR A 145 -16.99 -30.80 13.45
N LEU A 146 -16.75 -31.07 12.17
CA LEU A 146 -16.55 -30.03 11.18
C LEU A 146 -17.90 -29.34 10.91
N PRO A 147 -17.95 -28.00 10.83
CA PRO A 147 -19.22 -27.26 10.75
C PRO A 147 -19.99 -27.44 9.44
N TRP A 148 -19.47 -28.17 8.44
CA TRP A 148 -20.02 -28.18 7.07
C TRP A 148 -20.65 -29.51 6.65
N SER A 149 -20.95 -30.40 7.60
CA SER A 149 -21.67 -31.66 7.32
C SER A 149 -23.18 -31.42 7.16
N GLY A 150 -23.58 -30.84 6.02
CA GLY A 150 -24.98 -30.61 5.71
C GLY A 150 -25.18 -30.11 4.27
N LEU A 151 -25.03 -31.02 3.31
CA LEU A 151 -25.51 -30.90 1.94
C LEU A 151 -25.99 -32.28 1.47
#